data_AF-A0A2M7ZAC4-F1
#
_entry.id   AF-A0A2M7ZAC4-F1
#
_cell.length_a   1.000
_cell.length_b   1.000
_cell.length_c   1.000
_cell.angle_alpha   90.00
_cell.angle_beta   90.00
_cell.angle_gamma   90.00
#
_symmetry.space_group_name_H-M   'P 1'
#
loop_
_entity.id
_entity.type
_entity.pdbx_description
1 polymer ?
#
loop_
_entity_poly.entity_id
_entity_poly.type
_entity_poly.pdbx_seq_one_letter_code
_entity_poly.pdbx_strand_id
1 'polypeptide(L)'
;MSGVSIKKVIKDVHHLLKTTKPKNSRSSYWELLKEQAFSEGTWDDNFITEIKNKILSQLEKFNAKEIKKLWDESDASIKNLVVEESLTAAQLKDDVSEEILNTVFDSLDERNFSEPIFQSDYVAEEGDDDALDPDELDGFSDDSNPPEDEDFDANKL
;
A
#
# COMPACT_ATOMS: atom_id res chain seq x y z
N MET A 1 -20.21 9.76 7.40
CA MET A 1 -19.54 10.34 6.21
C MET A 1 -18.18 9.69 6.13
N SER A 2 -17.88 8.91 5.09
CA SER A 2 -16.52 8.36 4.93
C SER A 2 -15.58 9.50 4.60
N GLY A 3 -14.80 9.95 5.59
CA GLY A 3 -13.77 10.96 5.36
C GLY A 3 -12.62 10.39 4.53
N VAL A 4 -11.99 11.25 3.72
CA VAL A 4 -10.68 10.97 3.11
C VAL A 4 -9.68 10.70 4.25
N SER A 5 -8.85 9.66 4.10
CA SER A 5 -7.78 9.29 5.04
C SER A 5 -6.58 8.73 4.29
N ILE A 6 -5.36 9.03 4.77
CA ILE A 6 -4.11 8.61 4.14
C ILE A 6 -3.99 7.09 4.09
N LYS A 7 -4.44 6.39 5.14
CA LYS A 7 -4.48 4.92 5.20
C LYS A 7 -5.31 4.32 4.05
N LYS A 8 -6.43 4.96 3.70
CA LYS A 8 -7.26 4.51 2.59
C LYS A 8 -6.56 4.74 1.25
N VAL A 9 -5.93 5.89 1.06
CA VAL A 9 -5.19 6.20 -0.17
C VAL A 9 -4.02 5.23 -0.36
N ILE A 10 -3.30 4.89 0.71
CA ILE A 10 -2.22 3.88 0.68
C ILE A 10 -2.77 2.51 0.25
N LYS A 11 -3.92 2.07 0.80
CA LYS A 11 -4.56 0.81 0.37
C LYS A 11 -4.95 0.83 -1.12
N ASP A 12 -5.50 1.94 -1.60
CA ASP A 12 -5.90 2.11 -3.00
C ASP A 12 -4.66 2.11 -3.92
N VAL A 13 -3.57 2.75 -3.52
CA VAL A 13 -2.28 2.73 -4.24
C VAL A 13 -1.70 1.33 -4.25
N HIS A 14 -1.68 0.62 -3.12
CA HIS A 14 -1.17 -0.74 -3.04
C HIS A 14 -1.96 -1.69 -3.97
N HIS A 15 -3.29 -1.56 -3.98
CA HIS A 15 -4.14 -2.29 -4.92
C HIS A 15 -3.83 -1.93 -6.38
N LEU A 16 -3.63 -0.65 -6.69
CA LEU A 16 -3.24 -0.18 -8.03
C LEU A 16 -1.90 -0.80 -8.48
N LEU A 17 -0.91 -0.84 -7.59
CA LEU A 17 0.42 -1.38 -7.92
C LEU A 17 0.38 -2.90 -8.15
N LYS A 18 -0.51 -3.61 -7.45
CA LYS A 18 -0.74 -5.06 -7.64
C LYS A 18 -1.48 -5.38 -8.94
N THR A 19 -2.37 -4.49 -9.40
CA THR A 19 -3.26 -4.76 -10.53
C THR A 19 -2.79 -4.16 -11.85
N THR A 20 -1.89 -3.16 -11.80
CA THR A 20 -1.37 -2.50 -13.01
C THR A 20 0.05 -2.96 -13.33
N LYS A 21 0.40 -2.92 -14.63
CA LYS A 21 1.69 -3.38 -15.15
C LYS A 21 2.41 -2.25 -15.90
N PRO A 22 3.74 -2.16 -15.82
CA PRO A 22 4.49 -1.26 -16.69
C PRO A 22 4.35 -1.65 -18.16
N LYS A 23 4.62 -0.70 -19.05
CA LYS A 23 4.59 -0.95 -20.49
C LYS A 23 5.62 -2.03 -20.83
N ASN A 24 5.19 -3.04 -21.58
CA ASN A 24 5.99 -4.19 -22.00
C ASN A 24 6.43 -5.14 -20.86
N SER A 25 5.88 -5.01 -19.65
CA SER A 25 6.09 -5.98 -18.58
C SER A 25 4.97 -7.01 -18.52
N ARG A 26 5.32 -8.25 -18.15
CA ARG A 26 4.34 -9.29 -17.78
C ARG A 26 3.97 -9.24 -16.30
N SER A 27 4.87 -8.70 -15.47
CA SER A 27 4.70 -8.52 -14.02
C SER A 27 4.08 -7.16 -13.69
N SER A 28 3.33 -7.11 -12.60
CA SER A 28 2.79 -5.90 -11.98
C SER A 28 3.87 -5.00 -11.41
N TYR A 29 3.53 -3.73 -11.13
CA TYR A 29 4.46 -2.83 -10.43
C TYR A 29 4.86 -3.40 -9.07
N TRP A 30 3.94 -4.02 -8.34
CA TRP A 30 4.21 -4.63 -7.04
C TRP A 30 5.19 -5.81 -7.13
N GLU A 31 5.02 -6.69 -8.11
CA GLU A 31 5.93 -7.82 -8.30
C GLU A 31 7.35 -7.36 -8.63
N LEU A 32 7.49 -6.36 -9.50
CA LEU A 32 8.78 -5.79 -9.85
C LEU A 32 9.43 -5.04 -8.68
N LEU A 33 8.64 -4.37 -7.84
CA LEU A 33 9.14 -3.76 -6.61
C LEU A 33 9.70 -4.80 -5.64
N LYS A 34 8.98 -5.92 -5.45
CA LYS A 34 9.48 -7.03 -4.62
C LYS A 34 10.76 -7.61 -5.21
N GLU A 35 10.80 -7.86 -6.51
CA GLU A 35 12.02 -8.35 -7.19
C GLU A 35 13.21 -7.42 -6.92
N GLN A 36 13.02 -6.10 -7.01
CA GLN A 36 14.08 -5.13 -6.69
C GLN A 36 14.49 -5.16 -5.21
N ALA A 37 13.53 -5.25 -4.28
CA ALA A 37 13.80 -5.33 -2.85
C ALA A 37 14.67 -6.54 -2.45
N PHE A 38 14.55 -7.66 -3.19
CA PHE A 38 15.33 -8.88 -2.96
C PHE A 38 16.60 -8.98 -3.84
N SER A 39 16.81 -8.04 -4.76
CA SER A 39 17.98 -8.03 -5.63
C SER A 39 19.13 -7.23 -5.01
N GLU A 40 20.37 -7.72 -5.13
CA GLU A 40 21.55 -6.93 -4.78
C GLU A 40 21.74 -5.82 -5.82
N GLY A 41 21.54 -4.56 -5.43
CA GLY A 41 21.70 -3.43 -6.36
C GLY A 41 21.12 -2.11 -5.84
N THR A 42 21.19 -1.09 -6.70
CA THR A 42 20.50 0.18 -6.52
C THR A 42 19.08 0.08 -7.11
N TRP A 43 18.12 0.74 -6.46
CA TRP A 43 16.78 0.93 -7.01
C TRP A 43 16.84 1.57 -8.41
N ASP A 44 15.95 1.14 -9.30
CA ASP A 44 15.79 1.80 -10.60
C ASP A 44 15.03 3.12 -10.43
N ASP A 45 15.76 4.23 -10.43
CA ASP A 45 15.19 5.59 -10.29
C ASP A 45 14.08 5.89 -11.30
N ASN A 46 14.15 5.37 -12.53
CA ASN A 46 13.10 5.58 -13.52
C ASN A 46 11.84 4.83 -13.10
N PHE A 47 11.99 3.60 -12.62
CA PHE A 47 10.88 2.79 -12.11
C PHE A 47 10.25 3.42 -10.87
N ILE A 48 11.05 3.93 -9.93
CA ILE A 48 10.55 4.67 -8.77
C ILE A 48 9.81 5.94 -9.19
N THR A 49 10.33 6.66 -10.19
CA THR A 49 9.65 7.83 -10.75
C THR A 49 8.29 7.47 -11.38
N GLU A 50 8.19 6.33 -12.07
CA GLU A 50 6.90 5.85 -12.59
C GLU A 50 5.89 5.58 -11.47
N ILE A 51 6.34 5.01 -10.35
CA ILE A 51 5.49 4.75 -9.18
C ILE A 51 5.05 6.07 -8.54
N LYS A 52 5.97 7.03 -8.33
CA LYS A 52 5.64 8.37 -7.82
C LYS A 52 4.60 9.05 -8.70
N ASN A 53 4.73 8.94 -10.03
CA ASN A 53 3.74 9.47 -10.97
C ASN A 53 2.35 8.83 -10.82
N LYS A 54 2.27 7.51 -10.55
CA LYS A 54 0.98 6.87 -10.26
C LYS A 54 0.35 7.36 -8.97
N ILE A 55 1.15 7.55 -7.92
CA ILE A 55 0.69 8.12 -6.65
C ILE A 55 0.15 9.53 -6.89
N LEU A 56 0.89 10.38 -7.62
CA LEU A 56 0.45 11.73 -7.98
C LEU A 56 -0.86 11.70 -8.77
N SER A 57 -1.03 10.80 -9.74
CA SER A 57 -2.30 10.63 -10.46
C SER A 57 -3.46 10.17 -9.57
N GLN A 58 -3.20 9.42 -8.49
CA GLN A 58 -4.23 9.13 -7.48
C GLN A 58 -4.58 10.39 -6.69
N LEU A 59 -3.56 11.18 -6.31
CA LEU A 59 -3.73 12.43 -5.57
C LEU A 59 -4.44 13.53 -6.38
N GLU A 60 -4.41 13.48 -7.71
CA GLU A 60 -5.18 14.39 -8.59
C GLU A 60 -6.70 14.29 -8.40
N LYS A 61 -7.21 13.21 -7.82
CA LYS A 61 -8.64 13.01 -7.55
C LYS A 61 -9.15 13.83 -6.37
N PHE A 62 -8.25 14.37 -5.56
CA PHE A 62 -8.57 15.09 -4.33
C PHE A 62 -8.42 16.60 -4.52
N ASN A 63 -9.32 17.35 -3.91
CA ASN A 63 -9.23 18.80 -3.87
C ASN A 63 -8.21 19.29 -2.83
N ALA A 64 -7.88 20.58 -2.83
CA ALA A 64 -6.86 21.14 -1.93
C ALA A 64 -7.15 20.91 -0.44
N LYS A 65 -8.42 20.92 -0.01
CA LYS A 65 -8.78 20.66 1.40
C LYS A 65 -8.58 19.19 1.77
N GLU A 66 -8.87 18.29 0.84
CA GLU A 66 -8.65 16.85 1.02
C GLU A 66 -7.16 16.52 1.04
N ILE A 67 -6.35 17.13 0.15
CA ILE A 67 -4.89 17.00 0.18
C ILE A 67 -4.33 17.53 1.50
N LYS A 68 -4.80 18.69 1.99
CA LYS A 68 -4.38 19.21 3.30
C LYS A 68 -4.72 18.20 4.40
N LYS A 69 -5.94 17.65 4.41
CA LYS A 69 -6.33 16.66 5.40
C LYS A 69 -5.44 15.40 5.36
N LEU A 70 -5.09 14.92 4.17
CA LEU A 70 -4.14 13.81 4.00
C LEU A 70 -2.76 14.15 4.56
N TRP A 71 -2.30 15.39 4.32
CA TRP A 71 -1.03 15.88 4.86
C TRP A 71 -1.07 15.99 6.39
N ASP A 72 -2.16 16.50 6.97
CA ASP A 72 -2.36 16.58 8.43
C ASP A 72 -2.31 15.18 9.10
N GLU A 73 -2.60 14.10 8.37
CA GLU A 73 -2.49 12.71 8.83
C GLU A 73 -1.08 12.11 8.63
N SER A 74 -0.14 12.82 8.00
CA SER A 74 1.22 12.36 7.69
C SER A 74 2.27 12.88 8.68
N ASP A 75 3.39 12.17 8.78
CA ASP A 75 4.56 12.61 9.57
C ASP A 75 5.14 13.94 9.08
N ALA A 76 4.95 14.27 7.80
CA ALA A 76 5.39 15.55 7.22
C ALA A 76 4.72 16.75 7.91
N SER A 77 3.48 16.60 8.40
CA SER A 77 2.79 17.65 9.15
C SER A 77 3.44 17.93 10.49
N ILE A 78 3.86 16.87 11.20
CA ILE A 78 4.53 16.98 12.49
C ILE A 78 5.89 17.66 12.33
N LYS A 79 6.62 17.32 11.26
CA LYS A 79 7.95 17.89 10.96
C LYS A 79 7.87 19.37 10.56
N ASN A 80 6.77 19.79 9.93
CA ASN A 80 6.60 21.15 9.38
C ASN A 80 5.58 22.00 10.14
N LEU A 81 5.24 21.62 11.38
CA LEU A 81 4.21 22.26 12.21
C LEU A 81 4.44 23.77 12.45
N VAL A 82 5.69 24.24 12.33
CA VAL A 82 6.08 25.65 12.49
C VAL A 82 5.94 26.46 11.18
N VAL A 83 5.84 25.80 10.03
CA VAL A 83 5.92 26.40 8.67
C VAL A 83 4.60 26.25 7.89
N GLU A 84 3.59 25.58 8.48
CA GLU A 84 2.32 25.19 7.85
C GLU A 84 1.62 26.35 7.10
N GLU A 85 1.60 27.57 7.67
CA GLU A 85 0.92 28.72 7.06
C GLU A 85 1.50 29.17 5.71
N SER A 86 2.70 28.67 5.34
CA SER A 86 3.38 29.03 4.09
C SER A 86 3.39 27.94 3.02
N LEU A 87 2.86 26.75 3.31
CA LEU A 87 2.91 25.62 2.38
C LEU A 87 1.87 25.75 1.26
N THR A 88 2.35 25.64 0.03
CA THR A 88 1.51 25.62 -1.16
C THR A 88 0.83 24.25 -1.33
N ALA A 89 -0.30 24.22 -2.03
CA ALA A 89 -0.98 22.95 -2.35
C ALA A 89 -0.10 21.96 -3.15
N ALA A 90 0.89 22.47 -3.90
CA ALA A 90 1.87 21.64 -4.59
C ALA A 90 2.84 20.97 -3.61
N GLN A 91 3.34 21.72 -2.61
CA GLN A 91 4.21 21.17 -1.56
C GLN A 91 3.48 20.14 -0.71
N LEU A 92 2.25 20.43 -0.28
CA LEU A 92 1.44 19.46 0.47
C LEU A 92 1.23 18.15 -0.32
N LYS A 93 1.01 18.26 -1.64
CA LYS A 93 0.85 17.09 -2.50
C LYS A 93 2.14 16.30 -2.65
N ASP A 94 3.28 16.98 -2.78
CA ASP A 94 4.58 16.34 -2.88
C ASP A 94 4.91 15.59 -1.59
N ASP A 95 4.77 16.23 -0.43
CA ASP A 95 4.93 15.63 0.90
C ASP A 95 4.07 14.37 1.07
N VAL A 96 2.76 14.48 0.77
CA VAL A 96 1.84 13.33 0.85
C VAL A 96 2.25 12.21 -0.13
N SER A 97 2.76 12.57 -1.31
CA SER A 97 3.20 11.57 -2.28
C SER A 97 4.45 10.82 -1.82
N GLU A 98 5.36 11.50 -1.14
CA GLU A 98 6.58 10.90 -0.58
C GLU A 98 6.25 10.01 0.62
N GLU A 99 5.34 10.44 1.49
CA GLU A 99 4.84 9.62 2.59
C GLU A 99 4.27 8.30 2.07
N ILE A 100 3.35 8.37 1.10
CA ILE A 100 2.73 7.18 0.50
C ILE A 100 3.79 6.28 -0.15
N LEU A 101 4.77 6.86 -0.84
CA LEU A 101 5.85 6.11 -1.48
C LEU A 101 6.71 5.36 -0.45
N ASN A 102 7.09 6.03 0.64
CA ASN A 102 7.86 5.43 1.72
C ASN A 102 7.07 4.29 2.37
N THR A 103 5.79 4.49 2.69
CA THR A 103 4.95 3.42 3.23
C THR A 103 4.84 2.23 2.27
N VAL A 104 4.77 2.47 0.96
CA VAL A 104 4.78 1.39 -0.04
C VAL A 104 6.10 0.61 0.00
N PHE A 105 7.24 1.27 0.19
CA PHE A 105 8.52 0.58 0.37
C PHE A 105 8.63 -0.16 1.69
N ASP A 106 8.14 0.41 2.78
CA ASP A 106 8.12 -0.25 4.09
C ASP A 106 7.26 -1.52 4.05
N SER A 107 6.22 -1.53 3.21
CA SER A 107 5.38 -2.68 2.93
C SER A 107 6.11 -3.80 2.15
N LEU A 108 7.28 -3.55 1.56
CA LEU A 108 8.04 -4.61 0.88
C LEU A 108 8.76 -5.51 1.89
N ASP A 109 8.99 -5.02 3.11
CA ASP A 109 9.48 -5.86 4.21
C ASP A 109 8.30 -6.63 4.81
N GLU A 110 8.14 -7.90 4.41
CA GLU A 110 7.08 -8.78 4.89
C GLU A 110 7.12 -9.00 6.42
N ARG A 111 8.22 -8.62 7.11
CA ARG A 111 8.31 -8.64 8.58
C ARG A 111 7.58 -7.49 9.26
N ASN A 112 7.26 -6.40 8.55
CA ASN A 112 6.51 -5.24 9.07
C ASN A 112 4.99 -5.39 8.93
N PHE A 113 4.51 -6.47 8.29
CA PHE A 113 3.07 -6.65 8.03
C PHE A 113 2.26 -7.22 9.21
N SER A 114 2.90 -7.58 10.33
CA SER A 114 2.22 -8.06 11.54
C SER A 114 1.78 -6.95 12.50
N GLU A 115 2.20 -5.71 12.28
CA GLU A 115 1.84 -4.59 13.15
C GLU A 115 1.11 -3.51 12.35
N PRO A 116 0.08 -2.86 12.94
CA PRO A 116 -0.62 -1.79 12.27
C PRO A 116 0.38 -0.71 11.86
N ILE A 117 0.39 -0.38 10.55
CA ILE A 117 1.28 0.54 9.81
C ILE A 117 1.44 1.94 10.45
N PHE A 118 0.74 2.22 11.55
CA PHE A 118 0.92 3.42 12.37
C PHE A 118 0.84 3.03 13.85
N GLN A 119 1.92 2.50 14.41
CA GLN A 119 2.26 2.75 15.81
C GLN A 119 3.18 3.96 15.83
N SER A 120 2.58 5.15 15.93
CA SER A 120 3.33 6.26 16.51
C SER A 120 3.66 5.84 17.94
N ASP A 121 4.94 5.65 18.25
CA ASP A 121 5.44 5.49 19.62
C ASP A 121 5.29 6.80 20.40
N TYR A 122 4.05 7.28 20.53
CA TYR A 122 3.66 8.16 21.63
C TYR A 122 3.16 7.26 22.74
N VAL A 123 4.08 6.90 23.63
CA VAL A 123 3.76 6.37 24.95
C VAL A 123 2.95 7.44 25.69
N ALA A 124 1.64 7.40 25.53
CA ALA A 124 0.69 7.91 26.51
C ALA A 124 0.22 6.68 27.29
N GLU A 125 0.70 6.55 28.52
CA GLU A 125 0.16 5.59 29.48
C GLU A 125 -1.35 5.78 29.65
N GLU A 126 -2.00 4.64 29.87
CA GLU A 126 -3.36 4.40 30.38
C GLU A 126 -4.52 4.38 29.37
N GLY A 127 -5.04 3.15 29.12
CA GLY A 127 -6.49 2.93 29.07
C GLY A 127 -7.01 1.99 27.97
N ASP A 128 -7.12 0.71 28.31
CA ASP A 128 -8.17 -0.26 27.92
C ASP A 128 -8.43 -0.61 26.43
N ASP A 129 -8.09 -1.87 26.13
CA ASP A 129 -8.84 -2.91 25.39
C ASP A 129 -9.64 -2.53 24.12
N ASP A 130 -9.10 -2.89 22.96
CA ASP A 130 -9.85 -3.63 21.92
C ASP A 130 -8.84 -4.26 20.94
N ALA A 131 -8.34 -5.44 21.32
CA ALA A 131 -7.57 -6.31 20.44
C ALA A 131 -8.48 -6.77 19.29
N LEU A 132 -8.19 -6.32 18.07
CA LEU A 132 -8.83 -6.87 16.88
C LEU A 132 -8.29 -8.29 16.65
N ASP A 133 -9.21 -9.25 16.73
CA ASP A 133 -9.01 -10.68 16.59
C ASP A 133 -8.38 -11.03 15.21
N PRO A 134 -7.20 -11.69 15.17
CA PRO A 134 -6.52 -12.08 13.94
C PRO A 134 -7.19 -13.23 13.16
N ASP A 135 -8.30 -13.81 13.65
CA ASP A 135 -8.96 -14.96 13.02
C ASP A 135 -10.00 -14.62 11.91
N GLU A 136 -10.16 -13.36 11.49
CA GLU A 136 -11.08 -12.99 10.38
C GLU A 136 -10.42 -12.88 8.98
N LEU A 137 -9.22 -13.45 8.80
CA LEU A 137 -8.51 -13.44 7.50
C LEU A 137 -8.32 -14.84 6.92
N ASP A 138 -9.34 -15.68 6.99
CA ASP A 138 -9.42 -16.92 6.21
C ASP A 138 -10.69 -16.94 5.36
N GLY A 139 -10.53 -16.83 4.03
CA GLY A 139 -11.68 -16.68 3.14
C GLY A 139 -11.38 -16.34 1.69
N PHE A 140 -10.26 -16.80 1.14
CA PHE A 140 -10.16 -16.99 -0.31
C PHE A 140 -10.05 -18.49 -0.56
N SER A 141 -11.22 -19.11 -0.68
CA SER A 141 -11.41 -20.50 -1.10
C SER A 141 -10.70 -20.74 -2.43
N ASP A 142 -9.72 -21.64 -2.40
CA ASP A 142 -9.17 -22.30 -3.56
C ASP A 142 -10.26 -23.17 -4.19
N ASP A 143 -10.67 -22.78 -5.40
CA ASP A 143 -11.67 -23.46 -6.25
C ASP A 143 -11.07 -24.78 -6.73
N SER A 144 -11.02 -25.76 -5.82
CA SER A 144 -10.73 -27.15 -6.12
C SER A 144 -11.94 -27.77 -6.80
N ASN A 145 -11.94 -27.78 -8.13
CA ASN A 145 -12.68 -28.78 -8.87
C ASN A 145 -11.90 -29.24 -10.10
N PRO A 146 -11.68 -30.55 -10.20
CA PRO A 146 -12.11 -31.23 -11.41
C PRO A 146 -13.10 -32.35 -11.03
N PRO A 147 -14.32 -32.36 -11.57
CA PRO A 147 -15.11 -33.57 -11.62
C PRO A 147 -14.71 -34.36 -12.87
N GLU A 148 -14.55 -35.67 -12.73
CA GLU A 148 -15.31 -36.68 -13.47
C GLU A 148 -14.65 -38.04 -13.28
N ASP A 149 -15.28 -38.82 -12.39
CA ASP A 149 -15.27 -40.27 -12.43
C ASP A 149 -15.83 -40.72 -13.78
N GLU A 150 -15.06 -41.48 -14.56
CA GLU A 150 -15.50 -42.60 -15.41
C GLU A 150 -14.27 -43.19 -16.12
N ASP A 151 -13.83 -44.38 -15.70
CA ASP A 151 -14.03 -45.55 -16.57
C ASP A 151 -13.53 -46.88 -15.96
N PHE A 152 -14.47 -47.81 -16.02
CA PHE A 152 -14.45 -49.23 -15.74
C PHE A 152 -13.71 -49.95 -16.88
N ASP A 153 -12.67 -50.77 -16.62
CA ASP A 153 -12.48 -52.13 -17.19
C ASP A 153 -11.14 -52.76 -16.76
N ALA A 154 -11.17 -53.65 -15.75
CA ALA A 154 -10.02 -54.49 -15.41
C ALA A 154 -10.18 -55.86 -16.11
N ASN A 155 -9.77 -55.91 -17.37
CA ASN A 155 -9.72 -57.14 -18.16
C ASN A 155 -8.28 -57.68 -18.21
N LYS A 156 -8.12 -58.93 -17.75
CA LYS A 156 -7.09 -59.93 -18.10
C LYS A 156 -5.61 -59.54 -18.04
N LEU A 157 -4.87 -60.23 -17.16
CA LEU A 157 -3.93 -61.30 -17.55
C LEU A 157 -3.49 -62.13 -16.34
#